data_AF-A0A4V3A6I7-F1
#
_entry.id   AF-A0A4V3A6I7-F1
#
_cell.length_a   1.000
_cell.length_b   1.000
_cell.length_c   1.000
_cell.angle_alpha   90.00
_cell.angle_beta   90.00
_cell.angle_gamma   90.00
#
_symmetry.space_group_name_H-M   'P 1'
#
loop_
_entity.id
_entity.type
_entity.pdbx_description
1 polymer ?
#
loop_
_entity_poly.entity_id
_entity_poly.type
_entity_poly.pdbx_seq_one_letter_code
_entity_poly.pdbx_strand_id
1 'polypeptide(L)'
;MALTELFDEPQHARGPDAQRCSAGDHPAEWAELTLGWSRVLQAARTLQSRHEEDGGDQVLALCADTSREASVAELRWYWARLVHKYVEGVVIDE
;
A
#
# COMPACT_ATOMS: atom_id res chain seq x y z
N MET A 1 7.46 -12.67 -8.39
CA MET A 1 6.75 -12.59 -7.10
C MET A 1 5.41 -11.95 -7.35
N ALA A 2 4.34 -12.73 -7.25
CA ALA A 2 2.98 -12.32 -7.56
C ALA A 2 2.38 -11.54 -6.38
N LEU A 3 1.54 -10.53 -6.64
CA LEU A 3 0.88 -9.72 -5.59
C LEU A 3 0.12 -10.58 -4.56
N THR A 4 -0.40 -11.73 -4.99
CA THR A 4 -1.12 -12.68 -4.15
C THR A 4 -0.26 -13.14 -2.96
N GLU A 5 1.05 -13.32 -3.17
CA GLU A 5 2.02 -13.66 -2.11
C GLU A 5 2.21 -12.53 -1.07
N LEU A 6 1.90 -11.28 -1.44
CA LEU A 6 1.96 -10.14 -0.52
C LEU A 6 0.80 -10.13 0.49
N PHE A 7 -0.30 -10.82 0.17
CA PHE A 7 -1.50 -10.90 1.00
C PHE A 7 -1.73 -12.31 1.60
N ASP A 8 -1.08 -13.34 1.07
CA ASP A 8 -1.21 -14.74 1.53
C ASP A 8 -0.48 -15.04 2.84
N GLU A 9 0.45 -14.18 3.27
CA GLU A 9 1.17 -14.36 4.52
C GLU A 9 0.99 -13.18 5.49
N PRO A 10 0.58 -13.42 6.75
CA PRO A 10 0.29 -12.36 7.73
C PRO A 10 1.51 -11.49 8.09
N GLN A 11 2.70 -11.86 7.60
CA GLN A 11 3.96 -11.18 7.82
C GLN A 11 4.21 -10.00 6.86
N HIS A 12 3.61 -9.98 5.65
CA HIS A 12 3.75 -8.86 4.69
C HIS A 12 2.67 -7.78 4.84
N ALA A 13 1.61 -8.04 5.61
CA ALA A 13 0.62 -7.05 6.02
C ALA A 13 1.03 -6.24 7.26
N ARG A 14 2.25 -6.44 7.78
CA ARG A 14 2.77 -5.59 8.86
C ARG A 14 3.00 -4.20 8.29
N GLY A 15 2.22 -3.24 8.80
CA GLY A 15 2.44 -1.83 8.53
C GLY A 15 3.86 -1.39 8.95
N PRO A 16 4.21 -0.13 8.68
CA PRO A 16 5.54 0.38 9.01
C PRO A 16 5.87 0.13 10.50
N ASP A 17 7.12 -0.24 10.78
CA ASP A 17 7.60 -0.59 12.12
C ASP A 17 8.03 0.66 12.90
N ALA A 18 7.27 1.01 13.94
CA ALA A 18 7.47 2.22 14.73
C ALA A 18 8.85 2.32 15.39
N GLN A 19 9.42 1.19 15.82
CA GLN A 19 10.71 1.17 16.50
C GLN A 19 11.85 1.38 15.51
N ARG A 20 11.75 0.80 14.30
CA ARG A 20 12.76 0.97 13.24
C ARG A 20 12.69 2.33 12.56
N CYS A 21 11.53 2.98 12.60
CA CYS A 21 11.30 4.27 11.96
C CYS A 21 11.51 5.46 12.92
N SER A 22 12.00 5.26 14.14
CA SER A 22 12.16 6.35 15.13
C SER A 22 10.87 7.15 15.36
N ALA A 23 9.72 6.46 15.39
CA ALA A 23 8.41 7.09 15.49
C ALA A 23 8.23 7.98 16.75
N GLY A 24 9.00 7.70 17.81
CA GLY A 24 9.00 8.51 19.04
C GLY A 24 9.65 9.88 18.86
N ASP A 25 10.62 10.00 17.95
CA ASP A 25 11.36 11.23 17.69
C ASP A 25 10.63 12.12 16.67
N HIS A 26 9.87 11.52 15.76
CA HIS A 26 9.11 12.21 14.69
C HIS A 26 7.62 11.81 14.66
N PRO A 27 6.84 12.15 15.71
CA PRO A 27 5.46 11.65 15.85
C PRO A 27 4.49 12.21 14.81
N ALA A 28 4.73 13.41 14.27
CA ALA A 28 3.84 14.05 13.28
C ALA A 28 4.01 13.40 11.90
N GLU A 29 5.26 13.22 11.47
CA GLU A 29 5.67 12.55 10.24
C GLU A 29 5.20 11.09 10.28
N TRP A 30 5.33 10.44 11.46
CA TRP A 30 4.88 9.08 11.66
C TRP A 30 3.35 8.94 11.55
N ALA A 31 2.60 9.88 12.12
CA ALA A 31 1.14 9.90 11.99
C ALA A 31 0.70 10.06 10.53
N GLU A 32 1.39 10.90 9.74
CA GLU A 32 1.11 11.05 8.32
C GLU A 32 1.39 9.73 7.55
N LEU A 33 2.54 9.10 7.80
CA LEU A 33 2.92 7.85 7.15
C LEU A 33 1.94 6.71 7.46
N THR A 34 1.56 6.54 8.73
CA THR A 34 0.64 5.47 9.18
C THR A 34 -0.80 5.69 8.70
N LEU A 35 -1.26 6.95 8.62
CA LEU A 35 -2.52 7.29 7.98
C LEU A 35 -2.49 6.96 6.48
N GLY A 36 -1.39 7.31 5.80
CA GLY A 36 -1.15 6.98 4.40
C GLY A 36 -1.18 5.47 4.14
N TRP A 37 -0.48 4.68 4.96
CA TRP A 37 -0.51 3.21 4.92
C TRP A 37 -1.93 2.66 5.05
N SER A 38 -2.70 3.16 6.02
CA SER A 38 -4.08 2.73 6.26
C SER A 38 -4.97 2.97 5.03
N ARG A 39 -4.80 4.12 4.37
CA ARG A 39 -5.52 4.46 3.13
C ARG A 39 -5.11 3.56 1.97
N VAL A 40 -3.81 3.27 1.80
CA VAL A 40 -3.32 2.33 0.77
C VAL A 40 -3.89 0.94 0.98
N LEU A 41 -3.89 0.45 2.23
CA LEU A 41 -4.45 -0.86 2.56
C LEU A 41 -5.96 -0.93 2.27
N GLN A 42 -6.71 0.12 2.62
CA GLN A 42 -8.13 0.19 2.31
C GLN A 42 -8.36 0.20 0.78
N ALA A 43 -7.60 0.99 0.03
CA ALA A 43 -7.69 1.03 -1.43
C ALA A 43 -7.37 -0.33 -2.06
N ALA A 44 -6.34 -1.02 -1.58
CA ALA A 44 -5.97 -2.35 -2.05
C ALA A 44 -7.10 -3.37 -1.81
N ARG A 45 -7.76 -3.34 -0.65
CA ARG A 45 -8.94 -4.19 -0.37
C ARG A 45 -10.10 -3.90 -1.31
N THR A 46 -10.37 -2.63 -1.59
CA THR A 46 -11.41 -2.23 -2.56
C THR A 46 -11.09 -2.75 -3.96
N LEU A 47 -9.84 -2.62 -4.42
CA LEU A 47 -9.41 -3.14 -5.72
C LEU A 47 -9.53 -4.66 -5.81
N GLN A 48 -9.17 -5.37 -4.74
CA GLN A 48 -9.29 -6.83 -4.69
C GLN A 48 -10.76 -7.27 -4.76
N SER A 49 -11.65 -6.64 -3.98
CA SER A 49 -13.10 -6.91 -4.03
C SER A 49 -13.67 -6.65 -5.44
N ARG A 50 -13.25 -5.56 -6.09
CA ARG A 50 -13.70 -5.24 -7.46
C ARG A 50 -13.21 -6.23 -8.48
N HIS A 51 -11.96 -6.65 -8.37
CA HIS A 51 -11.40 -7.67 -9.26
C HIS A 51 -12.16 -9.00 -9.16
N GLU A 52 -12.55 -9.41 -7.94
CA GLU A 52 -13.37 -10.61 -7.73
C GLU A 52 -14.77 -10.48 -8.34
N GLU A 53 -15.41 -9.32 -8.21
CA GLU A 53 -16.71 -9.03 -8.83
C GLU A 53 -16.62 -9.02 -10.36
N ASP A 54 -15.61 -8.33 -10.91
CA ASP A 54 -15.39 -8.17 -12.35
C ASP A 54 -15.04 -9.52 -13.02
N GLY A 55 -14.39 -10.43 -12.30
CA GLY A 55 -14.10 -11.79 -12.77
C GLY A 55 -15.34 -12.66 -13.00
N GLY A 56 -16.49 -12.28 -12.45
CA GLY A 56 -17.77 -12.93 -12.71
C GLY A 56 -18.48 -12.48 -13.99
N ASP A 57 -18.07 -11.37 -14.60
CA ASP A 57 -18.65 -10.82 -15.82
C ASP A 57 -17.86 -11.24 -17.06
N GLN A 58 -18.56 -11.66 -18.11
CA GLN A 58 -17.93 -12.23 -19.32
C GLN A 58 -17.09 -11.23 -20.12
N VAL A 59 -17.41 -9.95 -20.04
CA VAL A 59 -16.71 -8.89 -20.77
C VAL A 59 -15.61 -8.29 -19.90
N LEU A 60 -15.92 -8.00 -18.62
CA LEU A 60 -14.94 -7.40 -17.71
C LEU A 60 -13.80 -8.36 -17.34
N ALA A 61 -14.06 -9.66 -17.27
CA ALA A 61 -13.01 -10.65 -17.02
C ALA A 61 -11.86 -10.60 -18.04
N LEU A 62 -12.12 -10.14 -19.28
CA LEU A 62 -11.09 -9.99 -20.32
C LEU A 62 -10.06 -8.89 -20.00
N CYS A 63 -10.38 -7.95 -19.11
CA CYS A 63 -9.50 -6.84 -18.72
C CYS A 63 -9.29 -6.70 -17.21
N ALA A 64 -9.92 -7.54 -16.39
CA ALA A 64 -9.89 -7.46 -14.93
C ALA A 64 -8.47 -7.63 -14.35
N ASP A 65 -7.67 -8.57 -14.88
CA ASP A 65 -6.29 -8.79 -14.44
C ASP A 65 -5.40 -7.57 -14.72
N THR A 66 -5.39 -7.10 -15.97
CA THR A 66 -4.59 -5.94 -16.38
C THR A 66 -4.97 -4.68 -15.60
N SER A 67 -6.27 -4.48 -15.36
CA SER A 67 -6.78 -3.35 -14.58
C SER A 67 -6.33 -3.41 -13.12
N ARG A 68 -6.36 -4.61 -12.52
CA ARG A 68 -5.86 -4.84 -11.16
C ARG A 68 -4.36 -4.58 -11.08
N GLU A 69 -3.57 -5.13 -12.00
CA GLU A 69 -2.12 -4.97 -11.99
C GLU A 69 -1.70 -3.50 -12.10
N ALA A 70 -2.30 -2.75 -13.04
CA ALA A 70 -2.06 -1.32 -13.19
C ALA A 70 -2.42 -0.54 -11.91
N SER A 71 -3.61 -0.78 -11.37
CA SER A 71 -4.08 -0.10 -10.16
C SER A 71 -3.19 -0.37 -8.94
N VAL A 72 -2.71 -1.61 -8.79
CA VAL A 72 -1.81 -1.97 -7.69
C VAL A 72 -0.41 -1.39 -7.89
N ALA A 73 0.07 -1.29 -9.14
CA ALA A 73 1.34 -0.61 -9.43
C ALA A 73 1.31 0.86 -8.99
N GLU A 74 0.19 1.56 -9.21
CA GLU A 74 0.01 2.94 -8.74
C GLU A 74 -0.03 3.03 -7.21
N LEU A 75 -0.68 2.09 -6.52
CA LEU A 75 -0.66 2.05 -5.05
C LEU A 75 0.75 1.84 -4.49
N ARG A 76 1.56 0.99 -5.14
CA ARG A 76 2.97 0.78 -4.76
C ARG A 76 3.78 2.05 -4.97
N TRP A 77 3.57 2.74 -6.08
CA TRP A 77 4.26 4.02 -6.37
C TRP A 77 3.89 5.09 -5.34
N TYR A 78 2.59 5.23 -5.03
CA TYR A 78 2.12 6.17 -4.02
C TYR A 78 2.70 5.86 -2.63
N TRP A 79 2.71 4.58 -2.24
CA TRP A 79 3.34 4.15 -0.99
C TRP A 79 4.83 4.49 -0.94
N ALA A 80 5.57 4.20 -2.01
CA ALA A 80 7.00 4.55 -2.10
C ALA A 80 7.23 6.06 -1.93
N ARG A 81 6.33 6.89 -2.48
CA ARG A 81 6.41 8.35 -2.33
C ARG A 81 6.14 8.83 -0.90
N LEU A 82 5.20 8.21 -0.19
CA LEU A 82 4.96 8.50 1.23
C LEU A 82 6.17 8.13 2.10
N VAL A 83 6.75 6.95 1.87
CA VAL A 83 7.96 6.51 2.57
C VAL A 83 9.13 7.44 2.27
N HIS A 84 9.31 7.84 1.01
CA HIS A 84 10.36 8.77 0.63
C HIS A 84 10.20 10.12 1.35
N LYS A 85 9.00 10.69 1.35
CA LYS A 85 8.70 11.94 2.09
C LYS A 85 8.99 11.80 3.58
N TYR A 86 8.62 10.67 4.18
CA TYR A 86 8.91 10.40 5.60
C TYR A 86 10.42 10.38 5.86
N VAL A 87 11.19 9.66 5.05
CA VAL A 87 12.65 9.58 5.18
C VAL A 87 13.29 10.95 4.99
N GLU A 88 12.87 11.73 3.99
CA GLU A 88 13.36 13.10 3.79
C GLU A 88 13.02 14.00 4.98
N GLY A 89 11.80 13.92 5.52
CA GLY A 89 11.38 14.70 6.68
C GLY A 89 12.18 14.37 7.94
N VAL A 90 12.41 13.08 8.21
CA VAL A 90 13.18 12.60 9.36
C VAL A 90 14.66 12.98 9.26
N VAL A 91 15.26 12.93 8.07
CA VAL A 91 16.70 13.22 7.87
C VAL A 91 17.04 14.72 7.95
N ILE A 92 16.07 15.62 7.71
CA ILE A 92 16.31 17.07 7.74
C ILE A 92 16.38 17.61 9.19
N ASP A 93 15.83 16.88 10.16
CA ASP A 93 15.81 17.27 11.58
C ASP A 93 17.07 16.82 12.38
N GLU A 94 18.02 16.11 11.76
CA GLU A 94 19.37 15.80 12.30
C GLU A 94 20.46 16.77 11.79
#